data_AF-A0A1S4DSS5-F1
#
_entry.id   AF-A0A1S4DSS5-F1
#
_cell.length_a   1.000
_cell.length_b   1.000
_cell.length_c   1.000
_cell.angle_alpha   90.00
_cell.angle_beta   90.00
_cell.angle_gamma   90.00
#
_symmetry.space_group_name_H-M   'P 1'
#
loop_
_entity.id
_entity.type
_entity.pdbx_description
1 polymer ?
#
loop_
_entity_poly.entity_id
_entity_poly.type
_entity_poly.pdbx_seq_one_letter_code
_entity_poly.pdbx_strand_id
1 'polypeptide(L)'
;MFQLFQSKEKPIEKMQSPVFSYCFLFLLFNLEKIHSADPYMGNIAERWRFLSGNNSWEGLLNPLDDDLRRYLIHYGEMAQATRDAFNTNKLSKYAGSCRYSKKNLLSRAGIEMPNPFNYEVTKYIYATSSVQVPEALFIKSLSREAWSKESNWVGFVAVATDEGKMALGRRDIVIAWRGSVQTMEWFNDFDFIQVSAPEIFGQKSIPKVHHGWYSVYTSSDSRSPFNKASARDQVLGEVQRLVEQYKNEEITITVTGHSMGAAVATLNAVDIVFNEFNKGFPVTAFLFASPRVGDENFKKTFSKLVNLRALRVRNAPDIVPNYPLLGYSDVGVQLDIDTTKSTYLKSPGDESSWHNMDCYLHGVAGTQGSKGGFKLEVQHDISVVNKYLDALKDEYGVPASWWVEKNKGMVQQQDGSWILMDHEDDDL
;
A
#
# COMPACT_ATOMS: atom_id res chain seq x y z
N MET A 1 49.80 -42.90 -68.23
CA MET A 1 49.27 -44.16 -67.67
C MET A 1 48.00 -43.77 -66.93
N PHE A 2 46.83 -43.80 -67.58
CA PHE A 2 45.77 -44.83 -67.41
C PHE A 2 45.45 -45.09 -65.91
N GLN A 3 44.22 -45.05 -65.37
CA GLN A 3 42.87 -45.26 -65.91
C GLN A 3 41.85 -44.93 -64.78
N LEU A 4 40.56 -44.82 -65.14
CA LEU A 4 39.37 -44.54 -64.32
C LEU A 4 39.15 -45.51 -63.14
N PHE A 5 38.38 -45.08 -62.11
CA PHE A 5 37.09 -45.71 -61.72
C PHE A 5 36.28 -44.81 -60.76
N GLN A 6 34.95 -44.79 -60.97
CA GLN A 6 33.93 -44.03 -60.24
C GLN A 6 33.57 -44.66 -58.87
N SER A 7 33.15 -43.84 -57.88
CA SER A 7 31.88 -44.09 -57.14
C SER A 7 31.45 -42.94 -56.19
N LYS A 8 30.24 -42.43 -56.44
CA LYS A 8 29.13 -42.10 -55.50
C LYS A 8 29.25 -40.97 -54.46
N GLU A 9 28.52 -39.89 -54.78
CA GLU A 9 27.59 -39.05 -53.98
C GLU A 9 27.76 -38.86 -52.46
N LYS A 10 27.87 -37.58 -52.05
CA LYS A 10 26.90 -36.90 -51.17
C LYS A 10 27.04 -35.36 -51.29
N PRO A 11 25.96 -34.59 -51.50
CA PRO A 11 25.99 -33.13 -51.46
C PRO A 11 25.94 -32.63 -50.01
N ILE A 12 26.67 -31.54 -49.76
CA ILE A 12 26.75 -30.81 -48.48
C ILE A 12 25.38 -30.16 -48.24
N GLU A 13 24.63 -30.65 -47.25
CA GLU A 13 23.46 -29.96 -46.71
C GLU A 13 23.89 -28.64 -46.06
N LYS A 14 23.26 -27.53 -46.50
CA LYS A 14 23.25 -26.27 -45.77
C LYS A 14 22.55 -26.51 -44.43
N MET A 15 23.31 -26.53 -43.35
CA MET A 15 22.78 -26.50 -41.99
C MET A 15 22.25 -25.10 -41.69
N GLN A 16 20.96 -24.85 -41.98
CA GLN A 16 20.23 -23.72 -41.38
C GLN A 16 20.05 -24.02 -39.89
N SER A 17 20.73 -23.25 -39.05
CA SER A 17 20.61 -23.33 -37.59
C SER A 17 19.24 -22.75 -37.15
N PRO A 18 18.45 -23.45 -36.30
CA PRO A 18 17.19 -22.95 -35.75
C PRO A 18 17.36 -21.77 -34.78
N VAL A 19 18.59 -21.49 -34.36
CA VAL A 19 18.88 -20.56 -33.26
C VAL A 19 18.70 -19.10 -33.68
N PHE A 20 18.89 -18.78 -34.97
CA PHE A 20 18.73 -17.42 -35.47
C PHE A 20 17.27 -16.98 -35.65
N SER A 21 16.34 -17.92 -35.87
CA SER A 21 14.91 -17.59 -36.03
C SER A 21 14.23 -17.34 -34.69
N TYR A 22 14.70 -17.99 -33.61
CA TYR A 22 14.15 -17.78 -32.27
C TYR A 22 14.58 -16.45 -31.66
N CYS A 23 15.84 -16.02 -31.84
CA CYS A 23 16.28 -14.71 -31.35
C CYS A 23 15.56 -13.55 -32.05
N PHE A 24 15.22 -13.68 -33.34
CA PHE A 24 14.51 -12.62 -34.08
C PHE A 24 13.03 -12.55 -33.69
N LEU A 25 12.37 -13.70 -33.44
CA LEU A 25 11.02 -13.70 -32.88
C LEU A 25 10.98 -13.20 -31.43
N PHE A 26 11.98 -13.49 -30.60
CA PHE A 26 12.04 -12.99 -29.22
C PHE A 26 12.29 -11.47 -29.15
N LEU A 27 13.05 -10.91 -30.10
CA LEU A 27 13.23 -9.47 -30.24
C LEU A 27 11.97 -8.79 -30.78
N LEU A 28 11.24 -9.39 -31.73
CA LEU A 28 9.96 -8.86 -32.22
C LEU A 28 8.85 -8.92 -31.16
N PHE A 29 8.77 -10.00 -30.37
CA PHE A 29 7.83 -10.11 -29.24
C PHE A 29 8.14 -9.10 -28.10
N ASN A 30 9.41 -8.73 -27.91
CA ASN A 30 9.77 -7.69 -26.94
C ASN A 30 9.59 -6.27 -27.49
N LEU A 31 9.78 -6.05 -28.79
CA LEU A 31 9.54 -4.75 -29.44
C LEU A 31 8.05 -4.42 -29.55
N GLU A 32 7.16 -5.41 -29.75
CA GLU A 32 5.71 -5.20 -29.69
C GLU A 32 5.21 -4.89 -28.26
N LYS A 33 5.88 -5.43 -27.23
CA LYS A 33 5.58 -5.07 -25.82
C LYS A 33 6.06 -3.67 -25.42
N ILE A 34 6.99 -3.08 -26.16
CA ILE A 34 7.51 -1.72 -25.87
C ILE A 34 6.61 -0.64 -26.51
N HIS A 35 5.61 -0.98 -27.33
CA HIS A 35 4.73 0.01 -27.98
C HIS A 35 3.21 -0.26 -27.89
N SER A 36 2.75 -1.28 -27.15
CA SER A 36 1.34 -1.30 -26.73
C SER A 36 1.22 -0.58 -25.38
N ALA A 37 1.09 0.75 -25.41
CA ALA A 37 0.42 1.44 -24.32
C ALA A 37 -0.91 0.70 -24.08
N ASP A 38 -1.13 0.24 -22.85
CA ASP A 38 -2.40 -0.37 -22.47
C ASP A 38 -3.52 0.59 -22.91
N PRO A 39 -4.46 0.17 -23.79
CA PRO A 39 -5.56 1.03 -24.20
C PRO A 39 -6.46 1.48 -23.03
N TYR A 40 -6.25 0.92 -21.82
CA TYR A 40 -6.88 1.34 -20.57
C TYR A 40 -6.03 2.26 -19.68
N MET A 41 -4.78 2.55 -20.02
CA MET A 41 -3.98 3.61 -19.38
C MET A 41 -4.52 4.95 -19.89
N GLY A 42 -5.53 5.46 -19.20
CA GLY A 42 -6.02 6.82 -19.42
C GLY A 42 -4.94 7.85 -19.15
N ASN A 43 -5.31 9.13 -19.17
CA ASN A 43 -4.36 10.23 -19.28
C ASN A 43 -3.68 10.59 -17.93
N ILE A 44 -3.30 9.58 -17.13
CA ILE A 44 -2.78 9.75 -15.77
C ILE A 44 -1.50 10.58 -15.77
N ALA A 45 -0.57 10.33 -16.69
CA ALA A 45 0.69 11.08 -16.78
C ALA A 45 0.49 12.57 -17.08
N GLU A 46 -0.52 12.98 -17.84
CA GLU A 46 -0.78 14.43 -18.08
C GLU A 46 -1.71 15.02 -17.01
N ARG A 47 -2.57 14.19 -16.39
CA ARG A 47 -3.59 14.62 -15.43
C ARG A 47 -3.16 14.49 -13.96
N TRP A 48 -1.97 13.98 -13.66
CA TRP A 48 -1.57 13.62 -12.28
C TRP A 48 -1.79 14.74 -11.27
N ARG A 49 -1.62 16.01 -11.64
CA ARG A 49 -1.85 17.16 -10.74
C ARG A 49 -3.32 17.24 -10.27
N PHE A 50 -4.28 16.97 -11.16
CA PHE A 50 -5.70 16.93 -10.82
C PHE A 50 -6.04 15.66 -10.03
N LEU A 51 -5.46 14.52 -10.43
CA LEU A 51 -5.65 13.24 -9.74
C LEU A 51 -5.07 13.24 -8.31
N SER A 52 -4.01 14.02 -8.08
CA SER A 52 -3.41 14.32 -6.78
C SER A 52 -4.06 15.53 -6.07
N GLY A 53 -5.20 16.02 -6.57
CA GLY A 53 -6.06 16.95 -5.83
C GLY A 53 -5.65 18.42 -5.84
N ASN A 54 -4.88 18.89 -6.82
CA ASN A 54 -4.51 20.32 -6.91
C ASN A 54 -5.74 21.25 -6.82
N ASN A 55 -6.85 20.85 -7.45
CA ASN A 55 -8.17 21.51 -7.40
C ASN A 55 -9.16 20.84 -6.42
N SER A 56 -8.68 20.13 -5.39
CA SER A 56 -9.51 19.41 -4.41
C SER A 56 -10.48 18.40 -5.04
N TRP A 57 -10.08 17.77 -6.17
CA TRP A 57 -10.85 16.79 -6.91
C TRP A 57 -12.23 17.28 -7.41
N GLU A 58 -12.38 18.60 -7.59
CA GLU A 58 -13.60 19.17 -8.14
C GLU A 58 -13.94 18.54 -9.50
N GLY A 59 -15.18 18.06 -9.64
CA GLY A 59 -15.67 17.38 -10.84
C GLY A 59 -15.23 15.92 -11.02
N LEU A 60 -14.37 15.37 -10.13
CA LEU A 60 -13.84 14.01 -10.29
C LEU A 60 -14.51 12.96 -9.38
N LEU A 61 -15.29 13.37 -8.38
CA LEU A 61 -15.80 12.45 -7.35
C LEU A 61 -17.22 11.94 -7.59
N ASN A 62 -18.02 12.61 -8.42
CA ASN A 62 -19.42 12.24 -8.64
C ASN A 62 -19.94 12.65 -10.05
N PRO A 63 -20.06 11.69 -11.00
CA PRO A 63 -19.58 10.30 -10.89
C PRO A 63 -18.06 10.26 -10.71
N LEU A 64 -17.56 9.16 -10.12
CA LEU A 64 -16.11 8.98 -9.93
C LEU A 64 -15.43 8.82 -11.29
N ASP A 65 -14.49 9.72 -11.58
CA ASP A 65 -13.65 9.70 -12.79
C ASP A 65 -12.83 8.41 -12.86
N ASP A 66 -12.73 7.82 -14.06
CA ASP A 66 -12.13 6.49 -14.23
C ASP A 66 -10.59 6.50 -14.08
N ASP A 67 -9.91 7.61 -14.36
CA ASP A 67 -8.47 7.74 -14.06
C ASP A 67 -8.28 7.86 -12.55
N LEU A 68 -9.08 8.68 -11.87
CA LEU A 68 -9.06 8.78 -10.41
C LEU A 68 -9.40 7.44 -9.76
N ARG A 69 -10.30 6.65 -10.34
CA ARG A 69 -10.63 5.30 -9.88
C ARG A 69 -9.41 4.37 -9.91
N ARG A 70 -8.70 4.30 -11.04
CA ARG A 70 -7.45 3.53 -11.17
C ARG A 70 -6.38 4.03 -10.20
N TYR A 71 -6.29 5.36 -10.05
CA TYR A 71 -5.33 6.03 -9.17
C TYR A 71 -5.57 5.69 -7.69
N LEU A 72 -6.83 5.70 -7.26
CA LEU A 72 -7.23 5.30 -5.91
C LEU A 72 -6.98 3.81 -5.66
N ILE A 73 -7.29 2.95 -6.63
CA ILE A 73 -7.01 1.52 -6.51
C ILE A 73 -5.51 1.29 -6.35
N HIS A 74 -4.67 1.93 -7.18
CA HIS A 74 -3.22 1.82 -7.08
C HIS A 74 -2.68 2.19 -5.68
N TYR A 75 -3.05 3.35 -5.14
CA TYR A 75 -2.58 3.74 -3.80
C TYR A 75 -3.22 2.95 -2.67
N GLY A 76 -4.42 2.41 -2.89
CA GLY A 76 -5.03 1.48 -1.95
C GLY A 76 -4.34 0.12 -1.96
N GLU A 77 -3.92 -0.39 -3.11
CA GLU A 77 -3.13 -1.62 -3.24
C GLU A 77 -1.78 -1.49 -2.52
N MET A 78 -1.14 -0.32 -2.59
CA MET A 78 0.07 -0.03 -1.80
C MET A 78 -0.18 -0.13 -0.28
N ALA A 79 -1.34 0.34 0.20
CA ALA A 79 -1.73 0.17 1.59
C ALA A 79 -2.05 -1.32 1.90
N GLN A 80 -2.76 -2.02 1.02
CA GLN A 80 -3.10 -3.44 1.18
C GLN A 80 -1.85 -4.33 1.20
N ALA A 81 -0.82 -4.01 0.40
CA ALA A 81 0.44 -4.75 0.37
C ALA A 81 1.10 -4.82 1.75
N THR A 82 0.86 -3.82 2.60
CA THR A 82 1.32 -3.87 3.99
C THR A 82 0.62 -4.96 4.80
N ARG A 83 -0.66 -5.22 4.57
CA ARG A 83 -1.37 -6.32 5.23
C ARG A 83 -0.92 -7.66 4.67
N ASP A 84 -0.82 -7.74 3.34
CA ASP A 84 -0.47 -8.94 2.60
C ASP A 84 0.90 -9.50 2.99
N ALA A 85 1.87 -8.60 3.23
CA ALA A 85 3.23 -8.95 3.60
C ALA A 85 3.48 -9.09 5.12
N PHE A 86 2.50 -8.78 5.98
CA PHE A 86 2.73 -8.75 7.43
C PHE A 86 2.61 -10.13 8.08
N ASN A 87 3.58 -10.49 8.92
CA ASN A 87 3.59 -11.79 9.59
C ASN A 87 2.74 -11.79 10.88
N THR A 88 1.53 -12.34 10.79
CA THR A 88 0.57 -12.46 11.90
C THR A 88 0.73 -13.73 12.73
N ASN A 89 1.61 -14.66 12.33
CA ASN A 89 1.75 -15.96 12.99
C ASN A 89 2.53 -15.80 14.30
N LYS A 90 1.82 -15.66 15.43
CA LYS A 90 2.41 -15.50 16.78
C LYS A 90 3.39 -16.62 17.17
N LEU A 91 3.32 -17.81 16.58
CA LEU A 91 4.27 -18.90 16.85
C LEU A 91 5.62 -18.71 16.12
N SER A 92 5.65 -17.90 15.07
CA SER A 92 6.90 -17.58 14.38
C SER A 92 7.77 -16.67 15.24
N LYS A 93 9.09 -16.89 15.19
CA LYS A 93 10.05 -15.94 15.76
C LYS A 93 10.04 -14.59 15.04
N TYR A 94 9.48 -14.51 13.82
CA TYR A 94 9.35 -13.30 13.01
C TYR A 94 7.94 -12.68 13.06
N ALA A 95 7.07 -13.12 13.99
CA ALA A 95 5.75 -12.52 14.18
C ALA A 95 5.89 -11.00 14.39
N GLY A 96 5.13 -10.21 13.65
CA GLY A 96 5.20 -8.76 13.69
C GLY A 96 6.16 -8.10 12.70
N SER A 97 6.92 -8.88 11.92
CA SER A 97 7.78 -8.38 10.84
C SER A 97 7.09 -8.42 9.47
N CYS A 98 7.77 -7.91 8.44
CA CYS A 98 7.43 -8.19 7.05
C CYS A 98 7.95 -9.59 6.65
N ARG A 99 7.18 -10.33 5.85
CA ARG A 99 7.58 -11.64 5.32
C ARG A 99 8.61 -11.57 4.21
N TYR A 100 8.63 -10.47 3.46
CA TYR A 100 9.37 -10.36 2.22
C TYR A 100 10.49 -9.33 2.35
N SER A 101 11.56 -9.50 1.57
CA SER A 101 12.60 -8.48 1.43
C SER A 101 12.04 -7.28 0.66
N LYS A 102 12.66 -6.10 0.80
CA LYS A 102 12.20 -4.88 0.09
C LYS A 102 12.10 -5.09 -1.41
N LYS A 103 13.08 -5.80 -1.99
CA LYS A 103 13.14 -6.12 -3.41
C LYS A 103 11.94 -6.94 -3.89
N ASN A 104 11.43 -7.84 -3.03
CA ASN A 104 10.37 -8.76 -3.39
C ASN A 104 8.99 -8.33 -2.85
N LEU A 105 8.89 -7.28 -2.04
CA LEU A 105 7.65 -6.91 -1.35
C LEU A 105 6.46 -6.76 -2.31
N LEU A 106 6.59 -5.91 -3.32
CA LEU A 106 5.47 -5.56 -4.22
C LEU A 106 5.07 -6.73 -5.11
N SER A 107 6.04 -7.51 -5.58
CA SER A 107 5.80 -8.70 -6.41
C SER A 107 5.18 -9.84 -5.61
N ARG A 108 5.66 -10.09 -4.38
CA ARG A 108 5.10 -11.10 -3.46
C ARG A 108 3.72 -10.73 -2.92
N ALA A 109 3.46 -9.44 -2.73
CA ALA A 109 2.12 -8.93 -2.41
C ALA A 109 1.16 -8.95 -3.62
N GLY A 110 1.65 -9.27 -4.82
CA GLY A 110 0.83 -9.41 -6.02
C GLY A 110 0.37 -8.08 -6.63
N ILE A 111 1.08 -6.98 -6.38
CA ILE A 111 0.71 -5.63 -6.87
C ILE A 111 1.69 -5.03 -7.88
N GLU A 112 2.69 -5.81 -8.31
CA GLU A 112 3.67 -5.40 -9.33
C GLU A 112 3.17 -5.64 -10.76
N MET A 113 2.41 -6.72 -11.02
CA MET A 113 1.95 -7.06 -12.37
C MET A 113 0.42 -7.17 -12.42
N PRO A 114 -0.27 -6.58 -13.42
CA PRO A 114 0.25 -5.80 -14.56
C PRO A 114 0.41 -4.30 -14.27
N ASN A 115 0.66 -3.90 -13.03
CA ASN A 115 0.70 -2.48 -12.62
C ASN A 115 1.80 -1.71 -13.38
N PRO A 116 1.43 -0.68 -14.20
CA PRO A 116 2.40 0.09 -14.98
C PRO A 116 3.16 1.13 -14.12
N PHE A 117 2.69 1.40 -12.91
CA PHE A 117 3.31 2.33 -11.98
C PHE A 117 4.37 1.58 -11.15
N ASN A 118 5.53 1.33 -11.74
CA ASN A 118 6.61 0.57 -11.12
C ASN A 118 7.31 1.36 -10.00
N TYR A 119 7.47 0.76 -8.82
CA TYR A 119 8.17 1.34 -7.67
C TYR A 119 9.27 0.43 -7.15
N GLU A 120 10.30 1.05 -6.55
CA GLU A 120 11.31 0.37 -5.75
C GLU A 120 11.08 0.70 -4.27
N VAL A 121 11.01 -0.31 -3.41
CA VAL A 121 10.92 -0.11 -1.95
C VAL A 121 12.31 0.20 -1.40
N THR A 122 12.49 1.39 -0.85
CA THR A 122 13.80 1.86 -0.37
C THR A 122 13.97 1.71 1.13
N LYS A 123 12.87 1.71 1.90
CA LYS A 123 12.92 1.67 3.36
C LYS A 123 11.75 0.94 3.97
N TYR A 124 12.03 0.10 4.97
CA TYR A 124 11.03 -0.40 5.91
C TYR A 124 10.92 0.49 7.13
N ILE A 125 9.69 0.64 7.62
CA ILE A 125 9.34 1.46 8.77
C ILE A 125 8.95 0.53 9.92
N TYR A 126 9.60 0.72 11.06
CA TYR A 126 9.28 -0.01 12.28
C TYR A 126 8.74 0.96 13.32
N ALA A 127 7.78 0.53 14.13
CA ALA A 127 7.28 1.30 15.27
C ALA A 127 7.34 0.47 16.55
N THR A 128 7.29 1.19 17.66
CA THR A 128 6.93 0.71 19.00
C THR A 128 5.87 1.67 19.56
N SER A 129 5.34 1.40 20.74
CA SER A 129 4.38 2.28 21.41
C SER A 129 4.79 2.45 22.88
N SER A 130 4.91 3.71 23.32
CA SER A 130 5.17 4.06 24.72
C SER A 130 3.94 3.89 25.61
N VAL A 131 2.76 3.74 25.00
CA VAL A 131 1.50 3.46 25.70
C VAL A 131 1.01 2.06 25.36
N GLN A 132 0.20 1.49 26.26
CA GLN A 132 -0.49 0.26 25.95
C GLN A 132 -1.45 0.49 24.77
N VAL A 133 -1.34 -0.38 23.79
CA VAL A 133 -2.16 -0.39 22.59
C VAL A 133 -2.69 -1.81 22.37
N PRO A 134 -3.86 -1.97 21.71
CA PRO A 134 -4.41 -3.29 21.46
C PRO A 134 -3.43 -4.21 20.71
N GLU A 135 -3.48 -5.52 20.97
CA GLU A 135 -2.64 -6.50 20.27
C GLU A 135 -2.91 -6.52 18.75
N ALA A 136 -4.10 -6.10 18.33
CA ALA A 136 -4.43 -5.90 16.91
C ALA A 136 -3.50 -4.90 16.22
N LEU A 137 -2.87 -3.99 16.97
CA LEU A 137 -1.90 -3.02 16.46
C LEU A 137 -0.47 -3.59 16.51
N PHE A 138 -0.07 -4.24 17.60
CA PHE A 138 1.26 -4.84 17.75
C PHE A 138 1.18 -6.33 18.08
N ILE A 139 1.60 -7.15 17.12
CA ILE A 139 1.72 -8.60 17.29
C ILE A 139 3.04 -8.93 17.97
N LYS A 140 2.95 -9.63 19.10
CA LYS A 140 4.10 -10.16 19.83
C LYS A 140 4.30 -11.65 19.50
N SER A 141 5.54 -12.03 19.21
CA SER A 141 5.91 -13.44 19.06
C SER A 141 5.85 -14.16 20.41
N LEU A 142 5.35 -15.40 20.39
CA LEU A 142 5.39 -16.34 21.52
C LEU A 142 6.72 -17.09 21.60
N SER A 143 7.59 -16.95 20.59
CA SER A 143 8.90 -17.58 20.58
C SER A 143 9.86 -16.89 21.56
N ARG A 144 10.73 -17.67 22.22
CA ARG A 144 11.82 -17.13 23.03
C ARG A 144 12.91 -16.46 22.18
N GLU A 145 12.96 -16.81 20.90
CA GLU A 145 13.91 -16.29 19.90
C GLU A 145 13.30 -15.17 19.06
N ALA A 146 12.25 -14.51 19.57
CA ALA A 146 11.56 -13.43 18.87
C ALA A 146 12.53 -12.38 18.32
N TRP A 147 12.36 -12.03 17.04
CA TRP A 147 13.15 -11.01 16.34
C TRP A 147 13.06 -9.64 17.04
N SER A 148 11.88 -9.33 17.60
CA SER A 148 11.64 -8.20 18.48
C SER A 148 10.54 -8.53 19.50
N LYS A 149 10.61 -7.92 20.68
CA LYS A 149 9.60 -8.06 21.76
C LYS A 149 8.58 -6.93 21.78
N GLU A 150 8.93 -5.78 21.21
CA GLU A 150 8.17 -4.53 21.34
C GLU A 150 7.99 -3.80 20.00
N SER A 151 8.73 -4.21 18.95
CA SER A 151 8.69 -3.57 17.63
C SER A 151 7.88 -4.37 16.63
N ASN A 152 7.12 -3.67 15.79
CA ASN A 152 6.50 -4.23 14.61
C ASN A 152 6.90 -3.46 13.35
N TRP A 153 6.92 -4.16 12.22
CA TRP A 153 6.92 -3.53 10.91
C TRP A 153 5.55 -2.87 10.68
N VAL A 154 5.55 -1.59 10.32
CA VAL A 154 4.34 -0.77 10.19
C VAL A 154 4.20 -0.08 8.84
N GLY A 155 5.07 -0.39 7.88
CA GLY A 155 4.96 0.19 6.55
C GLY A 155 6.28 0.25 5.81
N PHE A 156 6.25 0.94 4.67
CA PHE A 156 7.42 1.14 3.84
C PHE A 156 7.40 2.50 3.12
N VAL A 157 8.58 2.92 2.68
CA VAL A 157 8.77 4.01 1.71
C VAL A 157 9.24 3.39 0.41
N ALA A 158 8.65 3.82 -0.69
CA ALA A 158 9.01 3.43 -2.04
C ALA A 158 9.11 4.66 -2.94
N VAL A 159 9.83 4.55 -4.04
CA VAL A 159 9.95 5.61 -5.05
C VAL A 159 9.70 5.03 -6.44
N ALA A 160 8.97 5.77 -7.27
CA ALA A 160 8.71 5.37 -8.64
C ALA A 160 10.05 5.19 -9.38
N THR A 161 10.19 4.07 -10.08
CA THR A 161 11.30 3.81 -11.02
C THR A 161 11.21 4.75 -12.23
N ASP A 162 12.18 4.71 -13.14
CA ASP A 162 12.13 5.54 -14.35
C ASP A 162 10.93 5.20 -15.23
N GLU A 163 10.61 3.91 -15.33
CA GLU A 163 9.40 3.41 -15.99
C GLU A 163 8.13 3.88 -15.28
N GLY A 164 8.10 3.75 -13.94
CA GLY A 164 6.98 4.21 -13.13
C GLY A 164 6.76 5.72 -13.27
N LYS A 165 7.84 6.50 -13.28
CA LYS A 165 7.81 7.96 -13.50
C LYS A 165 7.20 8.31 -14.85
N MET A 166 7.55 7.60 -15.92
CA MET A 166 6.95 7.83 -17.24
C MET A 166 5.44 7.58 -17.22
N ALA A 167 5.01 6.47 -16.61
CA ALA A 167 3.59 6.13 -16.48
C ALA A 167 2.80 7.11 -15.58
N LEU A 168 3.46 7.64 -14.55
CA LEU A 168 2.88 8.56 -13.56
C LEU A 168 2.98 10.04 -13.96
N GLY A 169 3.82 10.39 -14.93
CA GLY A 169 4.11 11.77 -15.35
C GLY A 169 5.03 12.55 -14.40
N ARG A 170 5.54 11.93 -13.33
CA ARG A 170 6.43 12.54 -12.31
C ARG A 170 7.08 11.48 -11.42
N ARG A 171 8.12 11.84 -10.67
CA ARG A 171 8.76 10.97 -9.67
C ARG A 171 7.92 10.97 -8.39
N ASP A 172 7.18 9.90 -8.15
CA ASP A 172 6.35 9.79 -6.94
C ASP A 172 7.10 9.04 -5.84
N ILE A 173 7.15 9.62 -4.64
CA ILE A 173 7.60 8.96 -3.41
C ILE A 173 6.36 8.51 -2.65
N VAL A 174 6.19 7.20 -2.46
CA VAL A 174 5.04 6.63 -1.74
C VAL A 174 5.45 6.22 -0.34
N ILE A 175 4.63 6.58 0.65
CA ILE A 175 4.74 6.13 2.04
C ILE A 175 3.46 5.37 2.37
N ALA A 176 3.57 4.05 2.54
CA ALA A 176 2.44 3.19 2.84
C ALA A 176 2.48 2.75 4.31
N TRP A 177 1.42 3.07 5.05
CA TRP A 177 1.28 2.74 6.47
C TRP A 177 0.31 1.57 6.67
N ARG A 178 0.77 0.60 7.47
CA ARG A 178 0.02 -0.61 7.80
C ARG A 178 -1.12 -0.31 8.77
N GLY A 179 -2.29 -0.86 8.47
CA GLY A 179 -3.46 -0.89 9.35
C GLY A 179 -3.35 -1.91 10.50
N SER A 180 -4.46 -2.11 11.20
CA SER A 180 -4.58 -3.15 12.23
C SER A 180 -4.70 -4.55 11.62
N VAL A 181 -4.29 -5.56 12.39
CA VAL A 181 -4.23 -6.97 11.97
C VAL A 181 -5.57 -7.68 12.14
N GLN A 182 -6.27 -7.38 13.23
CA GLN A 182 -7.57 -7.95 13.58
C GLN A 182 -8.67 -6.89 13.41
N THR A 183 -9.80 -7.29 12.83
CA THR A 183 -10.93 -6.42 12.56
C THR A 183 -11.73 -6.15 13.85
N MET A 184 -12.04 -4.87 14.07
CA MET A 184 -13.02 -4.29 15.00
C MET A 184 -12.91 -4.59 16.50
N GLU A 185 -12.38 -5.73 16.96
CA GLU A 185 -12.30 -6.02 18.40
C GLU A 185 -11.47 -4.98 19.16
N TRP A 186 -10.43 -4.44 18.52
CA TRP A 186 -9.56 -3.41 19.09
C TRP A 186 -10.29 -2.11 19.41
N PHE A 187 -11.41 -1.82 18.74
CA PHE A 187 -12.15 -0.57 18.90
C PHE A 187 -12.75 -0.42 20.30
N ASN A 188 -13.13 -1.54 20.93
CA ASN A 188 -13.66 -1.57 22.28
C ASN A 188 -12.57 -1.31 23.34
N ASP A 189 -11.32 -1.64 23.00
CA ASP A 189 -10.16 -1.52 23.89
C ASP A 189 -9.43 -0.16 23.73
N PHE A 190 -9.91 0.73 22.85
CA PHE A 190 -9.21 1.96 22.50
C PHE A 190 -9.64 3.14 23.36
N ASP A 191 -8.68 3.68 24.13
CA ASP A 191 -8.86 4.93 24.84
C ASP A 191 -8.73 6.13 23.87
N PHE A 192 -9.83 6.84 23.66
CA PHE A 192 -9.91 8.01 22.77
C PHE A 192 -9.38 9.29 23.43
N ILE A 193 -8.12 9.24 23.87
CA ILE A 193 -7.45 10.34 24.58
C ILE A 193 -6.78 11.28 23.58
N GLN A 194 -6.99 12.58 23.78
CA GLN A 194 -6.30 13.64 23.04
C GLN A 194 -5.06 14.13 23.80
N VAL A 195 -3.94 14.24 23.10
CA VAL A 195 -2.67 14.77 23.63
C VAL A 195 -2.12 15.85 22.73
N SER A 196 -1.31 16.76 23.29
CA SER A 196 -0.48 17.64 22.49
C SER A 196 0.57 16.82 21.73
N ALA A 197 0.95 17.27 20.53
CA ALA A 197 1.95 16.62 19.69
C ALA A 197 3.20 17.51 19.51
N PRO A 198 4.02 17.69 20.55
CA PRO A 198 5.16 18.60 20.52
C PRO A 198 6.23 18.22 19.49
N GLU A 199 6.40 16.93 19.16
CA GLU A 199 7.36 16.49 18.14
C GLU A 199 6.95 16.95 16.72
N ILE A 200 5.65 17.14 16.48
CA ILE A 200 5.12 17.56 15.17
C ILE A 200 4.93 19.07 15.14
N PHE A 201 4.30 19.65 16.15
CA PHE A 201 3.82 21.05 16.14
C PHE A 201 4.63 21.98 17.07
N GLY A 202 5.64 21.46 17.76
CA GLY A 202 6.45 22.20 18.74
C GLY A 202 5.87 22.23 20.16
N GLN A 203 6.72 22.59 21.14
CA GLN A 203 6.43 22.49 22.58
C GLN A 203 5.24 23.34 23.07
N LYS A 204 4.88 24.40 22.37
CA LYS A 204 3.75 25.30 22.71
C LYS A 204 2.55 25.10 21.78
N SER A 205 2.46 23.92 21.16
CA SER A 205 1.43 23.63 20.18
C SER A 205 0.04 23.53 20.80
N ILE A 206 -0.93 24.14 20.10
CA ILE A 206 -2.36 24.10 20.43
C ILE A 206 -3.04 22.84 19.84
N PRO A 207 -2.72 22.38 18.60
CA PRO A 207 -3.33 21.18 18.05
C PRO A 207 -3.16 19.95 18.94
N LYS A 208 -4.27 19.23 19.14
CA LYS A 208 -4.26 17.94 19.82
C LYS A 208 -4.56 16.82 18.84
N VAL A 209 -3.93 15.69 19.08
CA VAL A 209 -4.06 14.47 18.27
C VAL A 209 -4.39 13.29 19.17
N HIS A 210 -4.86 12.21 18.57
CA HIS A 210 -5.09 10.97 19.28
C HIS A 210 -3.79 10.41 19.87
N HIS A 211 -3.83 10.00 21.15
CA HIS A 211 -2.66 9.52 21.89
C HIS A 211 -2.05 8.25 21.28
N GLY A 212 -2.86 7.25 20.97
CA GLY A 212 -2.42 6.02 20.29
C GLY A 212 -1.71 6.29 18.96
N TRP A 213 -2.33 7.05 18.04
CA TRP A 213 -1.72 7.38 16.73
C TRP A 213 -0.40 8.12 16.90
N TYR A 214 -0.36 9.09 17.83
CA TYR A 214 0.85 9.84 18.13
C TYR A 214 1.94 8.93 18.71
N SER A 215 1.61 8.07 19.66
CA SER A 215 2.55 7.15 20.29
C SER A 215 3.15 6.18 19.27
N VAL A 216 2.35 5.58 18.38
CA VAL A 216 2.86 4.72 17.30
C VAL A 216 3.81 5.48 16.37
N TYR A 217 3.50 6.74 16.09
CA TYR A 217 4.30 7.55 15.16
C TYR A 217 5.62 8.03 15.79
N THR A 218 5.64 8.42 17.07
CA THR A 218 6.79 9.12 17.69
C THR A 218 7.56 8.33 18.73
N SER A 219 7.09 7.16 19.18
CA SER A 219 7.80 6.40 20.20
C SER A 219 9.08 5.75 19.64
N SER A 220 10.12 5.73 20.47
CA SER A 220 11.39 5.06 20.22
C SER A 220 11.80 4.23 21.44
N ASP A 221 12.63 3.21 21.21
CA ASP A 221 13.28 2.43 22.25
C ASP A 221 14.77 2.30 21.90
N SER A 222 15.63 2.94 22.71
CA SER A 222 17.08 2.94 22.51
C SER A 222 17.70 1.55 22.60
N ARG A 223 17.00 0.58 23.21
CA ARG A 223 17.43 -0.82 23.32
C ARG A 223 16.99 -1.66 22.13
N SER A 224 16.00 -1.22 21.35
CA SER A 224 15.54 -1.94 20.17
C SER A 224 16.51 -1.74 19.00
N PRO A 225 16.92 -2.80 18.29
CA PRO A 225 17.71 -2.64 17.07
C PRO A 225 16.93 -1.98 15.93
N PHE A 226 15.59 -2.02 15.98
CA PHE A 226 14.70 -1.51 14.92
C PHE A 226 14.09 -0.14 15.24
N ASN A 227 13.99 0.22 16.52
CA ASN A 227 13.33 1.45 16.98
C ASN A 227 14.22 2.41 17.78
N LYS A 228 15.54 2.40 17.55
CA LYS A 228 16.43 3.44 18.09
C LYS A 228 15.96 4.85 17.72
N ALA A 229 15.44 4.97 16.50
CA ALA A 229 14.73 6.13 15.98
C ALA A 229 13.23 5.79 15.88
N SER A 230 12.38 6.80 16.08
CA SER A 230 10.92 6.63 15.97
C SER A 230 10.50 6.31 14.53
N ALA A 231 9.27 5.83 14.35
CA ALA A 231 8.72 5.62 13.00
C ALA A 231 8.71 6.93 12.19
N ARG A 232 8.39 8.05 12.86
CA ARG A 232 8.52 9.41 12.33
C ARG A 232 9.93 9.67 11.80
N ASP A 233 10.95 9.52 12.62
CA ASP A 233 12.33 9.86 12.23
C ASP A 233 12.83 8.98 11.08
N GLN A 234 12.46 7.69 11.07
CA GLN A 234 12.79 6.76 9.99
C GLN A 234 12.21 7.22 8.65
N VAL A 235 10.94 7.64 8.64
CA VAL A 235 10.25 8.11 7.42
C VAL A 235 10.77 9.47 6.98
N LEU A 236 10.88 10.43 7.90
CA LEU A 236 11.33 11.78 7.56
C LEU A 236 12.77 11.76 7.02
N GLY A 237 13.66 10.97 7.61
CA GLY A 237 15.02 10.81 7.10
C GLY A 237 15.06 10.23 5.68
N GLU A 238 14.20 9.26 5.38
CA GLU A 238 14.13 8.68 4.03
C GLU A 238 13.50 9.62 3.01
N VAL A 239 12.43 10.33 3.38
CA VAL A 239 11.82 11.37 2.54
C VAL A 239 12.84 12.45 2.20
N GLN A 240 13.61 12.94 3.18
CA GLN A 240 14.67 13.92 2.93
C GLN A 240 15.72 13.39 1.96
N ARG A 241 16.15 12.13 2.13
CA ARG A 241 17.13 11.48 1.25
C ARG A 241 16.62 11.43 -0.19
N LEU A 242 15.37 11.02 -0.39
CA LEU A 242 14.75 10.88 -1.72
C LEU A 242 14.46 12.24 -2.37
N VAL A 243 13.94 13.21 -1.60
CA VAL A 243 13.71 14.58 -2.08
C VAL A 243 15.02 15.23 -2.54
N GLU A 244 16.11 15.04 -1.78
CA GLU A 244 17.43 15.54 -2.17
C GLU A 244 17.99 14.81 -3.38
N GLN A 245 17.86 13.48 -3.44
CA GLN A 245 18.33 12.65 -4.55
C GLN A 245 17.69 13.07 -5.88
N TYR A 246 16.39 13.35 -5.88
CA TYR A 246 15.62 13.65 -7.10
C TYR A 246 15.29 15.13 -7.27
N LYS A 247 15.93 16.05 -6.52
CA LYS A 247 15.59 17.49 -6.47
C LYS A 247 15.53 18.24 -7.80
N ASN A 248 16.12 17.68 -8.85
CA ASN A 248 16.12 18.24 -10.21
C ASN A 248 15.00 17.66 -11.10
N GLU A 249 14.11 16.83 -10.54
CA GLU A 249 12.95 16.27 -11.19
C GLU A 249 11.65 16.87 -10.63
N GLU A 250 10.54 16.66 -11.33
CA GLU A 250 9.21 16.88 -10.76
C GLU A 250 8.91 15.75 -9.76
N ILE A 251 8.87 16.07 -8.46
CA ILE A 251 8.62 15.09 -7.39
C ILE A 251 7.23 15.32 -6.76
N THR A 252 6.56 14.23 -6.37
CA THR A 252 5.44 14.25 -5.43
C THR A 252 5.69 13.32 -4.26
N ILE A 253 5.08 13.61 -3.11
CA ILE A 253 5.02 12.67 -2.00
C ILE A 253 3.57 12.23 -1.83
N THR A 254 3.33 10.93 -1.91
CA THR A 254 2.01 10.34 -1.69
C THR A 254 2.04 9.49 -0.43
N VAL A 255 1.09 9.72 0.48
CA VAL A 255 0.97 8.95 1.73
C VAL A 255 -0.33 8.16 1.67
N THR A 256 -0.30 6.88 2.00
CA THR A 256 -1.47 6.02 1.95
C THR A 256 -1.56 5.11 3.17
N GLY A 257 -2.78 4.70 3.49
CA GLY A 257 -3.03 3.77 4.58
C GLY A 257 -4.50 3.43 4.71
N HIS A 258 -4.76 2.34 5.41
CA HIS A 258 -6.10 1.86 5.75
C HIS A 258 -6.28 1.80 7.27
N SER A 259 -7.47 2.16 7.77
CA SER A 259 -7.80 2.08 9.20
C SER A 259 -6.78 2.85 10.07
N MET A 260 -6.16 2.22 11.08
CA MET A 260 -5.04 2.81 11.83
C MET A 260 -3.96 3.40 10.90
N GLY A 261 -3.60 2.70 9.83
CA GLY A 261 -2.60 3.15 8.88
C GLY A 261 -2.99 4.47 8.21
N ALA A 262 -4.29 4.69 7.95
CA ALA A 262 -4.80 5.96 7.43
C ALA A 262 -4.67 7.10 8.46
N ALA A 263 -4.87 6.80 9.75
CA ALA A 263 -4.70 7.77 10.82
C ALA A 263 -3.24 8.23 10.96
N VAL A 264 -2.30 7.28 10.93
CA VAL A 264 -0.87 7.56 10.98
C VAL A 264 -0.41 8.25 9.68
N ALA A 265 -0.91 7.83 8.51
CA ALA A 265 -0.67 8.49 7.24
C ALA A 265 -1.10 9.96 7.25
N THR A 266 -2.24 10.28 7.88
CA THR A 266 -2.71 11.67 8.05
C THR A 266 -1.75 12.48 8.92
N LEU A 267 -1.29 11.94 10.05
CA LEU A 267 -0.29 12.61 10.91
C LEU A 267 1.02 12.83 10.15
N ASN A 268 1.50 11.80 9.44
CA ASN A 268 2.73 11.85 8.69
C ASN A 268 2.68 12.88 7.55
N ALA A 269 1.59 12.94 6.78
CA ALA A 269 1.43 13.93 5.72
C ALA A 269 1.39 15.37 6.26
N VAL A 270 0.71 15.59 7.40
CA VAL A 270 0.72 16.89 8.09
C VAL A 270 2.12 17.25 8.57
N ASP A 271 2.82 16.33 9.22
CA ASP A 271 4.18 16.55 9.74
C ASP A 271 5.17 16.89 8.63
N ILE A 272 5.12 16.16 7.50
CA ILE A 272 5.97 16.42 6.33
C ILE A 272 5.80 17.85 5.83
N VAL A 273 4.56 18.33 5.67
CA VAL A 273 4.30 19.66 5.11
C VAL A 273 4.48 20.77 6.16
N PHE A 274 4.03 20.55 7.39
CA PHE A 274 4.14 21.53 8.48
C PHE A 274 5.59 21.85 8.81
N ASN A 275 6.47 20.85 8.78
CA ASN A 275 7.91 21.00 9.05
C ASN A 275 8.76 21.10 7.77
N GLU A 276 8.13 21.32 6.61
CA GLU A 276 8.79 21.57 5.30
C GLU A 276 9.79 20.48 4.86
N PHE A 277 9.57 19.23 5.26
CA PHE A 277 10.36 18.08 4.80
C PHE A 277 10.14 17.79 3.31
N ASN A 278 9.01 18.23 2.75
CA ASN A 278 8.69 18.18 1.32
C ASN A 278 9.41 19.26 0.49
N LYS A 279 10.10 20.23 1.09
CA LYS A 279 10.80 21.31 0.36
C LYS A 279 9.93 22.06 -0.67
N GLY A 280 8.63 22.16 -0.40
CA GLY A 280 7.66 22.80 -1.29
C GLY A 280 6.99 21.87 -2.32
N PHE A 281 7.45 20.63 -2.48
CA PHE A 281 6.81 19.65 -3.38
C PHE A 281 5.42 19.23 -2.85
N PRO A 282 4.45 18.90 -3.73
CA PRO A 282 3.11 18.52 -3.30
C PRO A 282 3.10 17.24 -2.46
N VAL A 283 2.27 17.22 -1.42
CA VAL A 283 1.99 16.05 -0.59
C VAL A 283 0.50 15.70 -0.69
N THR A 284 0.20 14.45 -1.05
CA THR A 284 -1.19 13.97 -1.18
C THR A 284 -1.39 12.73 -0.32
N ALA A 285 -2.43 12.73 0.52
CA ALA A 285 -2.83 11.57 1.29
C ALA A 285 -4.06 10.88 0.69
N PHE A 286 -3.96 9.59 0.36
CA PHE A 286 -5.11 8.76 -0.01
C PHE A 286 -5.42 7.81 1.14
N LEU A 287 -6.57 8.01 1.77
CA LEU A 287 -6.86 7.47 3.09
C LEU A 287 -8.12 6.61 3.03
N PHE A 288 -8.01 5.34 3.41
CA PHE A 288 -9.11 4.39 3.35
C PHE A 288 -9.60 4.04 4.74
N ALA A 289 -10.91 4.10 4.96
CA ALA A 289 -11.51 3.80 6.26
C ALA A 289 -10.88 4.59 7.42
N SER A 290 -10.50 5.84 7.17
CA SER A 290 -9.71 6.63 8.13
C SER A 290 -10.55 7.06 9.34
N PRO A 291 -10.21 6.63 10.57
CA PRO A 291 -10.74 7.27 11.76
C PRO A 291 -10.23 8.72 11.84
N ARG A 292 -10.84 9.50 12.73
CA ARG A 292 -10.44 10.87 13.01
C ARG A 292 -9.14 10.89 13.81
N VAL A 293 -8.36 11.95 13.59
CA VAL A 293 -6.95 11.99 13.97
C VAL A 293 -6.66 13.02 15.04
N GLY A 294 -7.26 14.21 14.94
CA GLY A 294 -7.04 15.31 15.86
C GLY A 294 -8.28 16.17 16.07
N ASP A 295 -8.11 17.20 16.89
CA ASP A 295 -9.15 18.14 17.27
C ASP A 295 -9.42 19.21 16.19
N GLU A 296 -10.31 20.14 16.49
CA GLU A 296 -10.63 21.26 15.59
C GLU A 296 -9.39 22.16 15.34
N ASN A 297 -8.45 22.25 16.27
CA ASN A 297 -7.20 22.99 16.05
C ASN A 297 -6.27 22.24 15.08
N PHE A 298 -6.20 20.91 15.16
CA PHE A 298 -5.53 20.10 14.15
C PHE A 298 -6.14 20.32 12.76
N LYS A 299 -7.48 20.35 12.64
CA LYS A 299 -8.17 20.67 11.38
C LYS A 299 -7.82 22.07 10.85
N LYS A 300 -7.81 23.07 11.72
CA LYS A 300 -7.40 24.46 11.35
C LYS A 300 -5.94 24.55 10.93
N THR A 301 -5.06 23.74 11.51
CA THR A 301 -3.66 23.64 11.07
C THR A 301 -3.59 22.98 9.70
N PHE A 302 -4.25 21.84 9.52
CA PHE A 302 -4.33 21.12 8.24
C PHE A 302 -4.78 22.03 7.10
N SER A 303 -5.85 22.80 7.29
CA SER A 303 -6.41 23.65 6.23
C SER A 303 -5.51 24.81 5.77
N LYS A 304 -4.47 25.14 6.55
CA LYS A 304 -3.47 26.17 6.20
C LYS A 304 -2.29 25.62 5.40
N LEU A 305 -2.14 24.29 5.31
CA LEU A 305 -1.04 23.65 4.62
C LEU A 305 -1.33 23.58 3.11
N VAL A 306 -0.94 24.61 2.37
CA VAL A 306 -1.29 24.79 0.95
C VAL A 306 -0.81 23.67 0.03
N ASN A 307 0.32 23.03 0.36
CA ASN A 307 0.91 21.93 -0.40
C ASN A 307 0.39 20.55 0.04
N LEU A 308 -0.58 20.50 0.96
CA LEU A 308 -1.18 19.26 1.44
C LEU A 308 -2.58 19.08 0.85
N ARG A 309 -2.85 17.88 0.35
CA ARG A 309 -4.19 17.41 -0.01
C ARG A 309 -4.44 16.06 0.66
N ALA A 310 -5.69 15.78 1.00
CA ALA A 310 -6.09 14.48 1.50
C ALA A 310 -7.47 14.10 0.95
N LEU A 311 -7.58 12.90 0.40
CA LEU A 311 -8.84 12.30 -0.03
C LEU A 311 -9.13 11.08 0.82
N ARG A 312 -10.26 11.11 1.52
CA ARG A 312 -10.72 10.05 2.41
C ARG A 312 -11.82 9.25 1.73
N VAL A 313 -11.53 7.99 1.43
CA VAL A 313 -12.53 7.04 0.95
C VAL A 313 -13.26 6.48 2.16
N ARG A 314 -14.58 6.61 2.17
CA ARG A 314 -15.46 6.12 3.23
C ARG A 314 -16.50 5.17 2.64
N ASN A 315 -16.61 3.98 3.21
CA ASN A 315 -17.68 3.05 2.89
C ASN A 315 -18.88 3.32 3.80
N ALA A 316 -20.07 3.48 3.21
CA ALA A 316 -21.28 3.87 3.92
C ALA A 316 -21.63 3.01 5.17
N PRO A 317 -21.57 1.66 5.12
CA PRO A 317 -21.85 0.83 6.28
C PRO A 317 -20.69 0.72 7.28
N ASP A 318 -19.49 1.21 6.94
CA ASP A 318 -18.34 1.19 7.85
C ASP A 318 -18.43 2.30 8.89
N ILE A 319 -18.40 1.92 10.17
CA ILE A 319 -18.51 2.85 11.29
C ILE A 319 -17.17 3.44 11.71
N VAL A 320 -16.04 2.80 11.39
CA VAL A 320 -14.70 3.19 11.82
C VAL A 320 -14.37 4.65 11.52
N PRO A 321 -14.69 5.19 10.31
CA PRO A 321 -14.41 6.59 10.00
C PRO A 321 -15.12 7.63 10.88
N ASN A 322 -16.17 7.22 11.60
CA ASN A 322 -16.89 8.11 12.52
C ASN A 322 -16.18 8.28 13.87
N TYR A 323 -15.23 7.40 14.19
CA TYR A 323 -14.55 7.41 15.48
C TYR A 323 -13.22 8.19 15.44
N PRO A 324 -12.83 8.85 16.53
CA PRO A 324 -13.64 9.02 17.75
C PRO A 324 -14.74 10.08 17.56
N LEU A 325 -15.89 9.89 18.22
CA LEU A 325 -17.06 10.73 17.97
C LEU A 325 -16.93 12.15 18.55
N LEU A 326 -16.43 12.29 19.78
CA LEU A 326 -16.43 13.55 20.53
C LEU A 326 -15.06 14.22 20.54
N GLY A 327 -15.02 15.52 20.21
CA GLY A 327 -13.81 16.34 20.30
C GLY A 327 -12.83 16.20 19.13
N TYR A 328 -13.08 15.28 18.20
CA TYR A 328 -12.26 15.07 17.00
C TYR A 328 -12.90 15.65 15.75
N SER A 329 -12.08 15.95 14.75
CA SER A 329 -12.50 16.57 13.50
C SER A 329 -11.91 15.87 12.29
N ASP A 330 -12.75 15.74 11.28
CA ASP A 330 -12.40 15.23 9.96
C ASP A 330 -11.57 16.28 9.18
N VAL A 331 -10.54 15.83 8.47
CA VAL A 331 -9.69 16.65 7.58
C VAL A 331 -9.68 16.07 6.16
N GLY A 332 -9.42 16.92 5.16
CA GLY A 332 -9.42 16.52 3.75
C GLY A 332 -10.82 16.48 3.10
N VAL A 333 -10.85 16.02 1.86
CA VAL A 333 -12.06 15.81 1.04
C VAL A 333 -12.54 14.37 1.22
N GLN A 334 -13.85 14.14 1.18
CA GLN A 334 -14.44 12.80 1.33
C GLN A 334 -14.98 12.28 0.00
N LEU A 335 -14.70 11.01 -0.30
CA LEU A 335 -15.34 10.21 -1.33
C LEU A 335 -16.15 9.10 -0.66
N ASP A 336 -17.47 9.14 -0.82
CA ASP A 336 -18.36 8.10 -0.32
C ASP A 336 -18.55 6.98 -1.35
N ILE A 337 -18.33 5.74 -0.90
CA ILE A 337 -18.68 4.52 -1.60
C ILE A 337 -19.72 3.75 -0.77
N ASP A 338 -20.41 2.81 -1.42
CA ASP A 338 -21.39 1.98 -0.73
C ASP A 338 -21.29 0.55 -1.28
N THR A 339 -20.55 -0.30 -0.56
CA THR A 339 -20.34 -1.69 -0.97
C THR A 339 -21.61 -2.53 -0.88
N THR A 340 -22.64 -2.08 -0.16
CA THR A 340 -23.94 -2.80 -0.08
C THR A 340 -24.68 -2.81 -1.42
N LYS A 341 -24.31 -1.90 -2.34
CA LYS A 341 -24.86 -1.84 -3.71
C LYS A 341 -24.24 -2.90 -4.64
N SER A 342 -23.11 -3.50 -4.26
CA SER A 342 -22.45 -4.52 -5.06
C SER A 342 -23.31 -5.77 -5.19
N THR A 343 -23.52 -6.24 -6.42
CA THR A 343 -24.18 -7.53 -6.68
C THR A 343 -23.24 -8.73 -6.50
N TYR A 344 -21.94 -8.49 -6.28
CA TYR A 344 -20.91 -9.53 -6.11
C TYR A 344 -20.74 -9.96 -4.65
N LEU A 345 -20.95 -9.03 -3.71
CA LEU A 345 -20.72 -9.27 -2.28
C LEU A 345 -21.93 -9.94 -1.63
N LYS A 346 -21.68 -10.72 -0.57
CA LYS A 346 -22.71 -11.28 0.31
C LYS A 346 -23.53 -10.17 0.95
N SER A 347 -24.82 -10.43 1.11
CA SER A 347 -25.77 -9.51 1.74
C SER A 347 -26.73 -10.26 2.68
N PRO A 348 -26.92 -9.83 3.93
CA PRO A 348 -26.20 -8.70 4.55
C PRO A 348 -24.70 -9.02 4.73
N GLY A 349 -23.86 -7.99 4.63
CA GLY A 349 -22.47 -8.08 5.05
C GLY A 349 -22.34 -7.91 6.57
N ASP A 350 -21.10 -7.87 7.06
CA ASP A 350 -20.75 -7.63 8.46
C ASP A 350 -19.68 -6.54 8.61
N GLU A 351 -19.38 -6.16 9.86
CA GLU A 351 -18.38 -5.14 10.19
C GLU A 351 -16.98 -5.44 9.60
N SER A 352 -16.61 -6.72 9.49
CA SER A 352 -15.33 -7.10 8.91
C SER A 352 -15.32 -6.85 7.40
N SER A 353 -16.38 -7.23 6.70
CA SER A 353 -16.53 -6.99 5.26
C SER A 353 -16.68 -5.51 4.92
N TRP A 354 -17.39 -4.73 5.74
CA TRP A 354 -17.58 -3.30 5.52
C TRP A 354 -16.30 -2.51 5.71
N HIS A 355 -15.45 -2.94 6.65
CA HIS A 355 -14.18 -2.29 6.97
C HIS A 355 -12.99 -2.83 6.16
N ASN A 356 -13.12 -3.96 5.46
CA ASN A 356 -12.00 -4.58 4.76
C ASN A 356 -11.51 -3.75 3.56
N MET A 357 -10.19 -3.61 3.44
CA MET A 357 -9.56 -2.78 2.42
C MET A 357 -9.78 -3.28 0.98
N ASP A 358 -9.70 -4.59 0.72
CA ASP A 358 -10.03 -5.14 -0.60
C ASP A 358 -11.51 -4.90 -0.95
N CYS A 359 -12.43 -4.94 0.02
CA CYS A 359 -13.84 -4.55 -0.18
C CYS A 359 -14.00 -3.05 -0.47
N TYR A 360 -13.19 -2.18 0.15
CA TYR A 360 -13.12 -0.76 -0.18
C TYR A 360 -12.66 -0.54 -1.62
N LEU A 361 -11.61 -1.24 -2.05
CA LEU A 361 -11.10 -1.16 -3.43
C LEU A 361 -12.13 -1.66 -4.44
N HIS A 362 -12.85 -2.75 -4.15
CA HIS A 362 -13.98 -3.21 -4.93
C HIS A 362 -15.09 -2.14 -5.03
N GLY A 363 -15.40 -1.49 -3.91
CA GLY A 363 -16.32 -0.37 -3.85
C GLY A 363 -15.88 0.81 -4.73
N VAL A 364 -14.60 1.18 -4.68
CA VAL A 364 -14.00 2.19 -5.58
C VAL A 364 -14.08 1.74 -7.02
N ALA A 365 -13.80 0.47 -7.34
CA ALA A 365 -13.83 -0.05 -8.70
C ALA A 365 -15.22 0.00 -9.35
N GLY A 366 -16.29 -0.07 -8.56
CA GLY A 366 -17.66 -0.17 -9.10
C GLY A 366 -18.67 0.89 -8.67
N THR A 367 -18.31 1.84 -7.80
CA THR A 367 -19.23 2.91 -7.38
C THR A 367 -19.70 3.76 -8.56
N GLN A 368 -21.00 4.07 -8.57
CA GLN A 368 -21.65 4.93 -9.56
C GLN A 368 -21.99 6.32 -8.98
N GLY A 369 -21.54 6.60 -7.76
CA GLY A 369 -21.82 7.86 -7.05
C GLY A 369 -23.32 8.12 -6.90
N SER A 370 -23.73 9.35 -7.19
CA SER A 370 -25.13 9.79 -7.09
C SER A 370 -26.08 9.12 -8.08
N LYS A 371 -25.58 8.48 -9.15
CA LYS A 371 -26.41 7.73 -10.10
C LYS A 371 -27.04 6.49 -9.45
N GLY A 372 -26.47 6.00 -8.35
CA GLY A 372 -26.91 4.77 -7.69
C GLY A 372 -26.53 3.49 -8.44
N GLY A 373 -26.72 2.36 -7.78
CA GLY A 373 -26.30 1.05 -8.30
C GLY A 373 -24.79 0.80 -8.17
N PHE A 374 -24.33 -0.26 -8.83
CA PHE A 374 -22.94 -0.72 -8.82
C PHE A 374 -22.62 -1.37 -10.18
N LYS A 375 -21.48 -0.99 -10.75
CA LYS A 375 -20.93 -1.58 -11.97
C LYS A 375 -19.44 -1.32 -12.00
N LEU A 376 -18.63 -2.36 -12.13
CA LEU A 376 -17.18 -2.23 -12.28
C LEU A 376 -16.88 -1.41 -13.55
N GLU A 377 -16.29 -0.23 -13.40
CA GLU A 377 -15.88 0.65 -14.51
C GLU A 377 -14.41 0.46 -14.90
N VAL A 378 -13.65 -0.22 -14.04
CA VAL A 378 -12.25 -0.58 -14.28
C VAL A 378 -12.06 -2.06 -13.99
N GLN A 379 -11.06 -2.66 -14.63
CA GLN A 379 -10.70 -4.05 -14.34
C GLN A 379 -10.19 -4.14 -12.91
N HIS A 380 -10.91 -4.89 -12.08
CA HIS A 380 -10.55 -5.21 -10.71
C HIS A 380 -11.06 -6.62 -10.42
N ASP A 381 -10.16 -7.53 -10.06
CA ASP A 381 -10.51 -8.93 -9.87
C ASP A 381 -11.32 -9.08 -8.57
N ILE A 382 -12.56 -9.55 -8.69
CA ILE A 382 -13.46 -9.67 -7.54
C ILE A 382 -12.93 -10.64 -6.48
N SER A 383 -12.10 -11.63 -6.84
CA SER A 383 -11.61 -12.67 -5.92
C SER A 383 -10.76 -12.11 -4.78
N VAL A 384 -10.17 -10.92 -4.95
CA VAL A 384 -9.31 -10.28 -3.94
C VAL A 384 -10.04 -9.95 -2.65
N VAL A 385 -11.36 -9.73 -2.69
CA VAL A 385 -12.13 -9.43 -1.46
C VAL A 385 -12.21 -10.63 -0.50
N ASN A 386 -11.91 -11.84 -0.98
CA ASN A 386 -11.82 -13.06 -0.18
C ASN A 386 -10.41 -13.37 0.34
N LYS A 387 -9.40 -12.50 0.15
CA LYS A 387 -8.03 -12.72 0.68
C LYS A 387 -8.04 -13.14 2.15
N TYR A 388 -8.85 -12.45 2.96
CA TYR A 388 -8.93 -12.65 4.41
C TYR A 388 -10.35 -12.87 4.95
N LEU A 389 -11.33 -12.97 4.05
CA LEU A 389 -12.75 -13.02 4.39
C LEU A 389 -13.47 -14.03 3.51
N ASP A 390 -14.73 -14.25 3.85
CA ASP A 390 -15.72 -14.90 3.00
C ASP A 390 -16.76 -13.85 2.54
N ALA A 391 -16.33 -12.85 1.78
CA ALA A 391 -17.13 -11.66 1.45
C ALA A 391 -17.88 -11.79 0.11
N LEU A 392 -17.41 -12.61 -0.83
CA LEU A 392 -18.10 -12.89 -2.10
C LEU A 392 -19.23 -13.87 -1.94
N LYS A 393 -20.26 -13.75 -2.79
CA LYS A 393 -21.31 -14.77 -2.90
C LYS A 393 -20.73 -16.11 -3.36
N ASP A 394 -21.28 -17.19 -2.81
CA ASP A 394 -20.79 -18.56 -3.06
C ASP A 394 -20.86 -18.97 -4.55
N GLU A 395 -21.77 -18.36 -5.32
CA GLU A 395 -21.96 -18.62 -6.76
C GLU A 395 -20.71 -18.32 -7.61
N TYR A 396 -19.78 -17.49 -7.11
CA TYR A 396 -18.52 -17.19 -7.79
C TYR A 396 -17.43 -18.24 -7.53
N GLY A 397 -17.65 -19.20 -6.61
CA GLY A 397 -16.73 -20.32 -6.38
C GLY A 397 -15.35 -19.93 -5.86
N VAL A 398 -15.21 -18.74 -5.25
CA VAL A 398 -13.94 -18.25 -4.70
C VAL A 398 -13.79 -18.71 -3.24
N PRO A 399 -12.74 -19.47 -2.88
CA PRO A 399 -12.53 -19.89 -1.50
C PRO A 399 -12.40 -18.71 -0.54
N ALA A 400 -12.92 -18.87 0.68
CA ALA A 400 -12.73 -17.89 1.74
C ALA A 400 -11.29 -17.88 2.26
N SER A 401 -10.81 -16.71 2.70
CA SER A 401 -9.51 -16.53 3.37
C SER A 401 -8.35 -17.21 2.66
N TRP A 402 -8.29 -17.05 1.34
CA TRP A 402 -7.36 -17.79 0.50
C TRP A 402 -5.91 -17.27 0.55
N TRP A 403 -5.69 -16.04 1.06
CA TRP A 403 -4.35 -15.46 1.18
C TRP A 403 -3.59 -16.10 2.34
N VAL A 404 -2.79 -17.12 2.02
CA VAL A 404 -1.97 -17.85 2.99
C VAL A 404 -0.67 -18.34 2.35
N GLU A 405 0.42 -18.28 3.11
CA GLU A 405 1.68 -18.89 2.71
C GLU A 405 1.53 -20.40 2.51
N LYS A 406 2.15 -20.93 1.46
CA LYS A 406 2.19 -22.38 1.21
C LYS A 406 2.72 -23.08 2.46
N ASN A 407 1.99 -24.08 2.97
CA ASN A 407 2.32 -24.80 4.21
C ASN A 407 2.57 -23.87 5.42
N LYS A 408 1.98 -22.68 5.44
CA LYS A 408 2.23 -21.63 6.46
C LYS A 408 3.71 -21.23 6.59
N GLY A 409 4.49 -21.34 5.52
CA GLY A 409 5.92 -21.02 5.49
C GLY A 409 6.85 -22.18 5.87
N MET A 410 6.33 -23.38 6.16
CA MET A 410 7.18 -24.55 6.38
C MET A 410 7.75 -25.05 5.04
N VAL A 411 9.07 -25.24 4.98
CA VAL A 411 9.80 -25.67 3.78
C VAL A 411 10.64 -26.90 4.07
N GLN A 412 10.45 -27.95 3.27
CA GLN A 412 11.25 -29.17 3.34
C GLN A 412 12.66 -28.92 2.81
N GLN A 413 13.65 -29.33 3.58
CA GLN A 413 15.07 -29.27 3.24
C GLN A 413 15.51 -30.55 2.51
N GLN A 414 16.70 -30.51 1.90
CA GLN A 414 17.25 -31.64 1.14
C GLN A 414 17.45 -32.90 1.99
N ASP A 415 17.70 -32.74 3.29
CA ASP A 415 17.86 -33.84 4.25
C ASP A 415 16.52 -34.41 4.76
N GLY A 416 15.39 -33.88 4.25
CA GLY A 416 14.04 -34.28 4.64
C GLY A 416 13.49 -33.54 5.87
N SER A 417 14.29 -32.74 6.56
CA SER A 417 13.82 -31.90 7.67
C SER A 417 12.89 -30.78 7.18
N TRP A 418 12.13 -30.17 8.09
CA TRP A 418 11.26 -29.04 7.79
C TRP A 418 11.61 -27.87 8.68
N ILE A 419 11.82 -26.70 8.08
CA ILE A 419 12.09 -25.45 8.79
C ILE A 419 11.07 -24.39 8.40
N LEU A 420 10.83 -23.45 9.32
CA LEU A 420 9.97 -22.30 9.06
C LEU A 420 10.79 -21.22 8.32
N MET A 421 10.46 -20.96 7.06
CA MET A 421 11.02 -19.89 6.23
C MET A 421 9.92 -18.90 5.91
N ASP A 422 9.56 -18.09 6.90
CA ASP A 422 8.44 -17.15 6.83
C ASP A 422 8.86 -15.67 6.95
N HIS A 423 10.15 -15.43 6.68
CA HIS A 423 10.83 -14.15 6.57
C HIS A 423 11.96 -14.26 5.54
N GLU A 424 12.01 -13.34 4.58
CA GLU A 424 13.15 -13.11 3.70
C GLU A 424 14.04 -12.02 4.31
N ASP A 425 15.33 -12.28 4.43
CA ASP A 425 16.29 -11.25 4.81
C ASP A 425 16.44 -10.23 3.67
N ASP A 426 16.65 -8.95 4.00
CA ASP A 426 17.10 -7.98 3.00
C ASP A 426 18.54 -8.35 2.57
N ASP A 427 18.79 -8.50 1.28
CA ASP A 427 20.15 -8.67 0.74
C ASP A 427 21.04 -7.52 1.27
N LEU A 428 22.19 -7.88 1.88
CA LEU A 428 23.18 -6.94 2.47
C LEU A 428 23.84 -6.03 1.43
#